data_AF-A0A2E8DBQ4-F1
#
_entry.id   AF-A0A2E8DBQ4-F1
#
_cell.length_a   1.000
_cell.length_b   1.000
_cell.length_c   1.000
_cell.angle_alpha   90.00
_cell.angle_beta   90.00
_cell.angle_gamma   90.00
#
_symmetry.space_group_name_H-M   'P 1'
#
loop_
_entity.id
_entity.type
_entity.pdbx_description
1 polymer ?
#
loop_
_entity_poly.entity_id
_entity_poly.type
_entity_poly.pdbx_seq_one_letter_code
_entity_poly.pdbx_strand_id
1 'polypeptide(L)' 'TCGVKVEQVPWAQGKSPLTTQYKWFLAGWARRMSWKEVSICFQGSWDHVYNSVKLAVSWGLSHRNLDYRTATGGD' A
#
# COMPACT_ATOMS: atom_id res chain seq x y z
N THR A 1 22.66 -27.99 16.47
CA THR A 1 21.91 -26.78 16.90
C THR A 1 20.75 -26.58 15.95
N CYS A 2 19.51 -26.73 16.42
CA CYS A 2 18.33 -26.44 15.61
C CYS A 2 18.13 -24.92 15.59
N GLY A 3 18.56 -24.25 14.52
CA GLY A 3 18.39 -22.82 14.34
C GLY A 3 16.95 -22.45 13.97
N VAL A 4 16.54 -21.22 14.28
CA VAL A 4 15.24 -20.68 13.85
C VAL A 4 15.22 -20.60 12.33
N LYS A 5 14.31 -21.34 11.69
CA LYS A 5 13.99 -21.20 10.26
C LYS A 5 12.90 -20.14 10.11
N VAL A 6 13.21 -19.06 9.41
CA VAL A 6 12.24 -18.03 9.05
C VAL A 6 11.93 -18.18 7.57
N GLU A 7 10.66 -18.39 7.24
CA GLU A 7 10.20 -18.40 5.87
C GLU A 7 9.52 -17.07 5.54
N GLN A 8 9.86 -16.50 4.38
CA GLN A 8 9.24 -15.27 3.92
C GLN A 8 7.91 -15.60 3.26
N VAL A 9 6.86 -14.97 3.77
CA VAL A 9 5.52 -15.12 3.22
C VAL A 9 5.25 -14.02 2.18
N PRO A 10 4.90 -14.33 0.93
CA PRO A 10 4.83 -13.32 -0.14
C PRO A 10 3.65 -12.34 -0.01
N TRP A 11 2.61 -12.69 0.76
CA TRP A 11 1.42 -11.85 0.97
C TRP A 11 1.47 -10.99 2.24
N ALA A 12 2.57 -11.01 3.00
CA ALA A 12 2.73 -10.22 4.21
C ALA A 12 4.12 -9.58 4.27
N GLN A 13 4.22 -8.37 4.82
CA GLN A 13 5.50 -7.74 5.10
C GLN A 13 5.73 -7.68 6.61
N GLY A 14 6.79 -8.35 7.08
CA GLY A 14 7.15 -8.41 8.49
C GLY A 14 6.05 -9.00 9.36
N LYS A 15 5.97 -8.55 10.62
CA LYS A 15 4.91 -8.91 11.58
C LYS A 15 3.72 -7.97 11.46
N SER A 16 3.15 -7.86 10.26
CA SER A 16 1.95 -7.07 10.02
C SER A 16 0.70 -7.95 10.13
N PRO A 17 -0.33 -7.55 10.89
CA PRO A 17 -1.61 -8.29 10.92
C PRO A 17 -2.39 -8.14 9.61
N LEU A 18 -1.94 -7.28 8.68
CA LEU A 18 -2.59 -7.00 7.41
C LEU A 18 -1.83 -7.64 6.25
N THR A 19 -2.55 -8.34 5.40
CA THR A 19 -2.00 -8.85 4.13
C THR A 19 -1.80 -7.71 3.13
N THR A 20 -0.85 -7.87 2.21
CA THR A 20 -0.58 -6.92 1.14
C THR A 20 -1.82 -6.67 0.28
N GLN A 21 -2.58 -7.73 -0.05
CA GLN A 21 -3.82 -7.62 -0.83
C GLN A 21 -4.90 -6.82 -0.09
N TYR A 22 -5.05 -7.05 1.22
CA TYR A 22 -6.03 -6.30 2.01
C TYR A 22 -5.67 -4.81 2.10
N LYS A 23 -4.37 -4.48 2.17
CA LYS A 23 -3.91 -3.08 2.08
C LYS A 23 -4.30 -2.45 0.74
N TRP A 24 -4.11 -3.14 -0.38
CA TRP A 24 -4.53 -2.64 -1.69
C TRP A 24 -6.04 -2.43 -1.79
N PHE A 25 -6.82 -3.35 -1.23
CA PHE A 25 -8.28 -3.23 -1.16
C PHE A 25 -8.71 -1.97 -0.38
N LEU A 26 -8.18 -1.76 0.83
CA LEU A 26 -8.47 -0.57 1.64
C LEU A 26 -8.04 0.73 0.96
N ALA A 27 -6.85 0.74 0.34
CA ALA A 27 -6.35 1.89 -0.41
C ALA A 27 -7.25 2.24 -1.62
N GLY A 28 -7.82 1.23 -2.28
CA GLY A 28 -8.80 1.43 -3.37
C GLY A 28 -10.07 2.12 -2.91
N TRP A 29 -10.63 1.71 -1.77
CA TRP A 29 -11.83 2.33 -1.18
C TRP A 29 -11.57 3.72 -0.60
N ALA A 30 -10.36 3.94 -0.05
CA ALA A 30 -9.93 5.24 0.46
C ALA A 30 -9.84 6.34 -0.61
N ARG A 31 -9.91 5.99 -1.91
CA ARG A 31 -10.06 6.96 -3.02
C ARG A 31 -11.51 7.39 -3.25
N ARG A 32 -12.49 6.60 -2.80
CA ARG A 32 -13.93 6.80 -3.07
C ARG A 32 -14.71 7.27 -1.84
N MET A 33 -14.18 7.04 -0.64
CA MET A 33 -14.84 7.32 0.64
C MET A 33 -13.86 7.96 1.62
N SER A 34 -14.37 8.60 2.68
CA SER A 34 -13.49 9.10 3.73
C SER A 34 -12.79 7.93 4.46
N TRP A 35 -11.54 8.12 4.87
CA TRP A 35 -10.77 7.05 5.52
C TRP A 35 -11.41 6.56 6.83
N LYS A 36 -12.14 7.44 7.51
CA LYS A 36 -12.92 7.09 8.70
C LYS A 36 -14.06 6.14 8.34
N GLU A 37 -14.83 6.43 7.30
CA GLU A 37 -15.89 5.53 6.82
C GLU A 37 -15.34 4.19 6.34
N VAL A 38 -14.21 4.18 5.61
CA VAL A 38 -13.54 2.92 5.22
C VAL A 38 -13.22 2.08 6.46
N SER A 39 -12.65 2.70 7.50
CA SER A 39 -12.30 1.98 8.74
C SER A 39 -13.53 1.38 9.43
N ILE A 40 -14.65 2.11 9.45
CA ILE A 40 -15.91 1.66 10.04
C ILE A 40 -16.54 0.54 9.19
N CYS A 41 -16.62 0.71 7.87
CA CYS A 41 -17.25 -0.25 6.95
C CYS A 41 -16.53 -1.60 6.93
N PHE A 42 -15.20 -1.60 7.02
CA PHE A 42 -14.40 -2.83 6.96
C PHE A 42 -13.88 -3.29 8.31
N GLN A 43 -14.44 -2.77 9.41
CA GLN A 43 -14.10 -3.14 10.79
C GLN A 43 -12.59 -3.08 11.07
N GLY A 44 -11.90 -2.11 10.45
CA GLY A 44 -10.48 -1.87 10.61
C GLY A 44 -10.21 -0.65 11.49
N SER A 45 -8.97 -0.50 11.97
CA SER A 45 -8.55 0.75 12.60
C SER A 45 -8.26 1.81 11.54
N TRP A 46 -8.33 3.08 11.95
CA TRP A 46 -7.91 4.18 11.10
C TRP A 46 -6.45 4.02 10.63
N ASP A 47 -5.57 3.52 11.51
CA ASP A 47 -4.17 3.21 11.19
C ASP A 47 -4.02 2.17 10.08
N HIS A 48 -4.92 1.19 10.01
CA HIS A 48 -4.90 0.19 8.93
C HIS A 48 -5.17 0.85 7.57
N VAL A 49 -6.14 1.76 7.51
CA VAL A 49 -6.46 2.52 6.28
C VAL A 49 -5.30 3.44 5.92
N TYR A 50 -4.75 4.18 6.88
CA TYR A 50 -3.61 5.06 6.68
C TYR A 50 -2.39 4.31 6.13
N ASN A 51 -1.99 3.21 6.77
CA ASN A 51 -0.85 2.40 6.34
C ASN A 51 -1.07 1.78 4.95
N SER A 52 -2.31 1.45 4.62
CA SER A 52 -2.70 0.94 3.31
C SER A 52 -2.53 2.00 2.22
N VAL A 53 -3.01 3.22 2.46
CA VAL A 53 -2.84 4.35 1.53
C VAL A 53 -1.36 4.71 1.39
N LYS A 54 -0.61 4.74 2.49
CA LYS A 54 0.83 4.99 2.47
C LYS A 54 1.58 3.99 1.60
N LEU A 55 1.22 2.71 1.67
CA LEU A 55 1.78 1.67 0.80
C LEU A 55 1.47 1.95 -0.67
N ALA A 56 0.21 2.27 -0.99
CA ALA A 56 -0.20 2.55 -2.36
C ALA A 56 0.50 3.79 -2.95
N VAL A 57 0.64 4.86 -2.15
CA VAL A 57 1.35 6.09 -2.57
C VAL A 57 2.84 5.82 -2.76
N SER A 58 3.49 5.14 -1.82
CA SER A 58 4.92 4.79 -1.93
C SER A 58 5.19 3.95 -3.18
N TRP A 59 4.33 2.96 -3.44
CA TRP A 59 4.39 2.16 -4.66
C TRP A 59 4.15 3.00 -5.92
N GLY A 60 3.14 3.88 -5.92
CA GLY A 60 2.87 4.76 -7.06
C GLY A 60 4.01 5.73 -7.36
N LEU A 61 4.68 6.25 -6.33
CA LEU A 61 5.85 7.13 -6.49
C LEU A 61 7.05 6.38 -7.07
N SER A 62 7.30 5.15 -6.64
CA SER A 62 8.42 4.35 -7.15
C SER A 62 8.19 3.79 -8.55
N HIS A 63 6.93 3.60 -8.96
CA HIS A 63 6.56 3.06 -10.28
C HIS A 63 6.11 4.14 -11.26
N ARG A 64 6.15 5.42 -10.88
CA ARG A 64 5.90 6.53 -11.80
C ARG A 64 7.09 6.65 -12.74
N ASN A 65 6.91 6.31 -14.02
CA ASN A 65 7.84 6.71 -15.07
C ASN A 65 7.84 8.25 -15.15
N LEU A 66 8.97 8.87 -14.76
CA LEU A 66 9.21 10.30 -14.91
C LEU A 66 9.75 10.66 -16.31
N ASP A 67 9.49 9.81 -17.30
CA ASP A 67 10.01 9.95 -18.66
C ASP A 67 9.21 10.98 -19.47
N TYR A 68 9.06 12.19 -18.92
CA TYR A 68 8.52 13.36 -19.61
C TYR A 68 9.62 14.33 -20.06
N ARG A 69 10.91 14.00 -19.82
CA ARG A 69 12.06 14.88 -20.10
C ARG A 69 12.54 14.85 -21.56
N THR A 70 11.63 14.64 -22.51
CA THR A 70 11.88 14.72 -23.96
C THR A 70 10.69 15.30 -24.75
N ALA A 71 9.72 15.92 -24.08
CA ALA A 71 8.59 16.59 -24.75
C ALA A 71 8.60 18.12 -24.55
N THR A 72 9.78 18.72 -24.39
CA THR A 72 9.97 20.14 -24.68
C THR A 72 10.90 20.20 -25.88
N GLY A 73 10.29 20.09 -27.07
CA GLY A 73 10.92 20.55 -28.30
C GLY A 73 11.22 22.03 -28.09
N GLY A 74 12.50 22.32 -27.94
CA GLY A 74 13.03 23.64 -28.22
C GLY A 74 13.20 23.71 -29.73
N ASP A 75 12.27 24.40 -30.37
CA ASP A 75 12.37 24.98 -31.69
C ASP A 75 12.14 26.49 -31.56
#